data_AF-A0A382Y2Z7-F1
#
_entry.id   AF-A0A382Y2Z7-F1
#
_cell.length_a   1.000
_cell.length_b   1.000
_cell.length_c   1.000
_cell.angle_alpha   90.00
_cell.angle_beta   90.00
_cell.angle_gamma   90.00
#
_symmetry.space_group_name_H-M   'P 1'
#
loop_
_entity.id
_entity.type
_entity.pdbx_description
1 polymer ?
#
loop_
_entity_poly.entity_id
_entity_poly.type
_entity_poly.pdbx_seq_one_letter_code
_entity_poly.pdbx_strand_id
1 'polypeptide(L)'
;MKYFGLILLLISTLLCKDKLYVDKISFNNNFNLSDKELHATLKLQSPRLFMRSKFTHKLYNYDLQNLIGYYKTKGFIDVKITSDYNRLSGQYVQ
;
A
#
# COMPACT_ATOMS: atom_id res chain seq x y z
N MET A 1 -22.07 19.20 -32.55
CA MET A 1 -22.42 17.89 -31.97
C MET A 1 -21.66 16.68 -32.57
N LYS A 2 -21.01 16.77 -33.74
CA LYS A 2 -20.37 15.60 -34.39
C LYS A 2 -19.15 15.01 -33.64
N TYR A 3 -18.43 15.81 -32.85
CA TYR A 3 -17.17 15.38 -32.20
C TYR A 3 -17.32 14.96 -30.74
N PHE A 4 -18.54 15.02 -30.17
CA PHE A 4 -18.77 14.74 -28.76
C PHE A 4 -18.42 13.29 -28.38
N GLY A 5 -18.72 12.32 -29.26
CA GLY A 5 -18.36 10.92 -29.06
C GLY A 5 -16.85 10.68 -29.07
N LEU A 6 -16.11 11.37 -29.94
CA LEU A 6 -14.63 11.30 -29.99
C LEU A 6 -13.99 11.91 -28.74
N ILE A 7 -14.54 13.02 -28.25
CA ILE A 7 -14.10 13.67 -27.00
C ILE A 7 -14.35 12.74 -25.80
N LEU A 8 -15.52 12.09 -25.73
CA LEU A 8 -15.85 11.16 -24.65
C LEU A 8 -14.90 9.94 -24.62
N LEU A 9 -14.50 9.44 -25.80
CA LEU A 9 -13.59 8.31 -25.94
C LEU A 9 -12.15 8.67 -25.56
N LEU A 10 -11.70 9.89 -25.88
CA LEU A 10 -10.40 10.39 -25.42
C LEU A 10 -10.36 10.55 -23.89
N ILE A 11 -11.41 11.13 -23.30
CA ILE A 11 -11.51 11.31 -21.84
C ILE A 11 -11.49 9.97 -21.11
N SER A 12 -12.16 8.94 -21.63
CA SER A 12 -12.19 7.62 -20.97
C SER A 12 -10.82 6.94 -20.93
N THR A 13 -10.03 7.05 -21.99
CA THR A 13 -8.66 6.49 -22.02
C THR A 13 -7.70 7.20 -21.06
N LEU A 14 -7.84 8.53 -20.91
CA LEU A 14 -7.07 9.34 -19.96
C LEU A 14 -7.38 9.03 -18.49
N LEU A 15 -8.58 8.52 -18.20
CA LEU A 15 -9.00 8.12 -16.85
C LEU A 15 -8.55 6.71 -16.46
N CYS A 16 -7.98 5.93 -17.39
CA CYS A 16 -7.49 4.58 -17.10
C CYS A 16 -6.18 4.64 -16.30
N LYS A 17 -6.30 4.61 -14.97
CA LYS A 17 -5.16 4.61 -14.05
C LYS A 17 -4.57 3.22 -13.89
N ASP A 18 -3.25 3.09 -14.10
CA ASP A 18 -2.52 1.85 -13.89
C ASP A 18 -2.77 1.26 -12.50
N LYS A 19 -3.01 -0.05 -12.45
CA LYS A 19 -3.14 -0.80 -11.20
C LYS A 19 -1.74 -1.15 -10.71
N LEU A 20 -1.34 -0.53 -9.60
CA LEU A 20 -0.10 -0.87 -8.90
C LEU A 20 -0.38 -1.99 -7.89
N TYR A 21 0.61 -2.86 -7.72
CA TYR A 21 0.53 -3.95 -6.77
C TYR A 21 1.78 -3.95 -5.89
N VAL A 22 1.62 -4.41 -4.65
CA VAL A 22 2.73 -4.53 -3.71
C VAL A 22 3.66 -5.65 -4.14
N ASP A 23 4.96 -5.41 -4.03
CA ASP A 23 6.01 -6.40 -4.35
C ASP A 23 6.73 -6.89 -3.11
N LYS A 24 7.13 -5.96 -2.25
CA LYS A 24 7.77 -6.26 -0.99
C LYS A 24 7.28 -5.29 0.06
N ILE A 25 7.34 -5.73 1.31
CA ILE A 25 7.18 -4.89 2.48
C ILE A 25 8.28 -5.35 3.42
N SER A 26 9.06 -4.41 3.96
CA SER A 26 10.11 -4.70 4.94
C SER A 26 9.97 -3.76 6.13
N PHE A 27 10.19 -4.30 7.31
CA PHE A 27 10.26 -3.53 8.54
C PHE A 27 11.71 -3.46 8.99
N ASN A 28 12.12 -2.26 9.39
CA ASN A 28 13.45 -2.02 9.92
C ASN A 28 13.30 -1.43 11.33
N ASN A 29 14.23 -1.74 12.21
CA ASN A 29 14.32 -1.22 13.58
C ASN A 29 13.15 -1.59 14.51
N ASN A 30 12.45 -2.69 14.23
CA ASN A 30 11.48 -3.30 15.14
C ASN A 30 12.15 -4.32 16.06
N PHE A 31 12.51 -3.91 17.29
CA PHE A 31 13.20 -4.79 18.24
C PHE A 31 12.26 -5.63 19.11
N ASN A 32 11.07 -5.11 19.42
CA ASN A 32 10.14 -5.72 20.39
C ASN A 32 9.03 -6.54 19.75
N LEU A 33 8.78 -6.37 18.44
CA LEU A 33 7.72 -7.05 17.71
C LEU A 33 8.32 -7.72 16.48
N SER A 34 7.87 -8.94 16.21
CA SER A 34 8.37 -9.70 15.07
C SER A 34 7.75 -9.20 13.76
N ASP A 35 8.52 -9.27 12.66
CA ASP A 35 8.04 -8.93 11.32
C ASP A 35 6.75 -9.67 10.98
N LYS A 36 6.62 -10.92 11.42
CA LYS A 36 5.45 -11.76 11.19
C LYS A 36 4.19 -11.18 11.84
N GLU A 37 4.29 -10.66 13.06
CA GLU A 37 3.17 -10.00 13.74
C GLU A 37 2.78 -8.69 13.04
N LEU A 38 3.78 -7.90 12.62
CA LEU A 38 3.53 -6.66 11.90
C LEU A 38 2.87 -6.92 10.53
N HIS A 39 3.36 -7.92 9.79
CA HIS A 39 2.74 -8.36 8.54
C HIS A 39 1.31 -8.85 8.71
N ALA A 40 0.97 -9.50 9.84
CA ALA A 40 -0.38 -9.98 10.10
C ALA A 40 -1.37 -8.83 10.38
N THR A 41 -0.88 -7.71 10.91
CA THR A 41 -1.67 -6.50 11.15
C THR A 41 -1.96 -5.72 9.86
N LEU A 42 -1.11 -5.84 8.84
CA LEU A 42 -1.28 -5.14 7.58
C LEU A 42 -2.40 -5.73 6.70
N LYS A 43 -3.14 -4.85 6.01
CA LYS A 43 -4.01 -5.26 4.90
C LYS A 43 -3.25 -5.38 3.59
N LEU A 44 -2.22 -4.56 3.38
CA LEU A 44 -1.29 -4.71 2.29
C LEU A 44 -0.41 -5.94 2.54
N GLN A 45 -0.37 -6.83 1.55
CA GLN A 45 0.38 -8.07 1.62
C GLN A 45 1.31 -8.17 0.42
N SER A 46 2.56 -8.52 0.71
CA SER A 46 3.53 -8.97 -0.28
C SER A 46 3.00 -10.22 -1.00
N PRO A 47 3.37 -10.43 -2.27
CA PRO A 47 2.92 -11.57 -3.04
C PRO A 47 3.31 -12.87 -2.34
N ARG A 48 2.31 -13.72 -2.12
CA ARG A 48 2.45 -15.11 -1.68
C ARG A 48 1.80 -16.01 -2.74
N LEU A 49 1.94 -17.33 -2.62
CA LEU A 49 1.30 -18.28 -3.53
C LEU A 49 -0.20 -17.93 -3.69
N PHE A 50 -0.58 -17.49 -4.90
CA PHE A 50 -1.94 -17.08 -5.29
C PHE A 50 -2.54 -15.85 -4.60
N MET A 51 -1.80 -15.11 -3.77
CA MET A 51 -2.30 -13.91 -3.09
C MET A 51 -1.40 -12.71 -3.34
N ARG A 52 -2.00 -11.57 -3.69
CA ARG A 52 -1.30 -10.30 -3.86
C ARG A 52 -2.23 -9.11 -3.60
N SER A 53 -1.75 -8.12 -2.86
CA SER A 53 -2.54 -6.91 -2.60
C SER A 53 -2.30 -5.82 -3.64
N LYS A 54 -3.40 -5.18 -4.08
CA LYS A 54 -3.34 -3.96 -4.89
C LYS A 54 -2.87 -2.80 -4.01
N PHE A 55 -1.91 -2.04 -4.49
CA PHE A 55 -1.47 -0.82 -3.81
C PHE A 55 -2.46 0.32 -4.07
N THR A 56 -2.90 0.96 -2.99
CA THR A 56 -3.63 2.23 -3.04
C THR A 56 -3.17 3.11 -1.88
N HIS A 57 -3.08 4.42 -2.11
CA HIS A 57 -2.67 5.35 -1.06
C HIS A 57 -3.60 5.30 0.17
N LYS A 58 -4.90 5.05 -0.05
CA LYS A 58 -5.88 4.86 1.03
C LYS A 58 -5.56 3.65 1.90
N LEU A 59 -5.25 2.50 1.30
CA LEU A 59 -4.86 1.29 2.05
C LEU A 59 -3.53 1.49 2.77
N TYR A 60 -2.57 2.14 2.13
CA TYR A 60 -1.27 2.45 2.74
C TYR A 60 -1.42 3.30 4.00
N ASN A 61 -2.17 4.41 3.94
CA ASN A 61 -2.40 5.27 5.11
C ASN A 61 -3.19 4.55 6.21
N TYR A 62 -4.16 3.71 5.82
CA TYR A 62 -4.90 2.88 6.78
C TYR A 62 -3.96 1.94 7.54
N ASP A 63 -3.06 1.27 6.82
CA ASP A 63 -2.10 0.34 7.40
C ASP A 63 -1.10 1.03 8.34
N LEU A 64 -0.64 2.24 8.02
CA LEU A 64 0.19 3.04 8.93
C LEU A 64 -0.53 3.36 10.24
N GLN A 65 -1.79 3.79 10.17
CA GLN A 65 -2.59 4.05 11.36
C GLN A 65 -2.85 2.77 12.16
N ASN A 66 -3.07 1.65 11.46
CA ASN A 66 -3.30 0.36 12.10
C ASN A 66 -2.05 -0.14 12.83
N LEU A 67 -0.86 0.03 12.24
CA LEU A 67 0.41 -0.26 12.91
C LEU A 67 0.58 0.60 14.16
N ILE A 68 0.40 1.92 14.06
CA ILE A 68 0.48 2.82 15.23
C ILE A 68 -0.47 2.35 16.34
N GLY A 69 -1.72 2.01 15.99
CA GLY A 69 -2.69 1.46 16.93
C GLY A 69 -2.22 0.14 17.55
N TYR A 70 -1.67 -0.77 16.74
CA TYR A 70 -1.15 -2.05 17.20
C TYR A 70 -0.04 -1.87 18.23
N TYR A 71 0.95 -1.02 17.95
CA TYR A 71 2.00 -0.70 18.93
C TYR A 71 1.41 -0.09 20.21
N LYS A 72 0.45 0.83 20.10
CA LYS A 72 -0.21 1.42 21.29
C LYS A 72 -0.93 0.36 22.15
N THR A 73 -1.61 -0.60 21.53
CA THR A 73 -2.26 -1.70 22.27
C THR A 73 -1.27 -2.64 22.97
N LYS A 74 -0.01 -2.66 22.53
CA LYS A 74 1.08 -3.40 23.18
C LYS A 74 1.78 -2.61 24.29
N GLY A 75 1.35 -1.37 24.57
CA GLY A 75 1.86 -0.53 25.66
C GLY A 75 2.91 0.50 25.24
N PHE A 76 3.20 0.65 23.94
CA PHE A 76 4.09 1.70 23.46
C PHE A 76 3.35 3.04 23.36
N ILE A 77 3.72 4.01 24.21
CA ILE A 77 3.01 5.30 24.34
C ILE A 77 3.38 6.24 23.19
N ASP A 78 4.68 6.41 22.95
CA ASP A 78 5.21 7.27 21.89
C ASP A 78 5.71 6.41 20.73
N VAL A 79 4.90 6.32 19.67
CA VAL A 79 5.17 5.50 18.49
C VAL A 79 5.21 6.40 17.27
N LYS A 80 6.40 6.48 16.66
CA LYS A 80 6.61 7.16 15.39
C LYS A 80 7.04 6.15 14.34
N ILE A 81 6.25 6.05 13.27
CA ILE A 81 6.56 5.21 12.12
C ILE A 81 6.97 6.14 10.98
N THR A 82 8.20 5.97 10.50
CA THR A 82 8.68 6.59 9.26
C THR A 82 8.55 5.55 8.17
N SER A 83 7.80 5.88 7.12
CA SER A 83 7.51 4.94 6.04
C SER A 83 7.60 5.65 4.71
N ASP A 84 8.27 5.00 3.77
CA ASP A 84 8.36 5.42 2.37
C ASP A 84 7.96 4.26 1.48
N TYR A 85 7.69 4.54 0.20
CA TYR A 85 7.42 3.51 -0.79
C TYR A 85 7.98 3.96 -2.14
N ASN A 86 8.60 3.03 -2.86
CA ASN A 86 9.21 3.31 -4.16
C ASN A 86 8.48 2.54 -5.26
N ARG A 87 8.09 3.23 -6.33
CA ARG A 87 7.56 2.58 -7.53
C ARG A 87 8.73 2.07 -8.37
N LEU A 88 8.82 0.76 -8.53
CA LEU A 88 9.75 0.14 -9.47
C LEU A 88 9.31 0.45 -10.91
N SER A 89 10.25 0.46 -11.86
CA SER A 89 9.95 0.76 -13.27
C SER A 89 9.18 -0.34 -14.01
N GLY A 90 8.81 -1.43 -13.34
CA GLY A 90 7.64 -2.26 -13.65
C GLY A 90 6.60 -2.07 -12.54
N GLN A 91 5.31 -2.31 -12.79
CA GLN A 91 4.10 -2.02 -11.97
C GLN A 91 4.06 -2.42 -10.45
N TYR A 92 5.13 -2.20 -9.69
CA TYR A 92 5.46 -2.80 -8.39
C TYR A 92 5.92 -1.73 -7.39
N VAL A 93 5.62 -1.91 -6.11
CA VAL A 93 6.04 -1.01 -5.01
C VAL A 93 6.81 -1.79 -3.93
N GLN A 94 7.96 -1.25 -3.50
CA GLN A 94 8.83 -1.77 -2.41
C GLN A 94 8.43 -1.24 -1.04
#